data_AF-A0A2N7YQW8-F1
#
_entry.id   AF-A0A2N7YQW8-F1
#
_cell.length_a   1.000
_cell.length_b   1.000
_cell.length_c   1.000
_cell.angle_alpha   90.00
_cell.angle_beta   90.00
_cell.angle_gamma   90.00
#
_symmetry.space_group_name_H-M   'P 1'
#
loop_
_entity.id
_entity.type
_entity.pdbx_description
1 polymer ?
#
loop_
_entity_poly.entity_id
_entity_poly.type
_entity_poly.pdbx_seq_one_letter_code
_entity_poly.pdbx_strand_id
1 'polypeptide(L)'
;KKFRRVGDNSGREISIEFKLIAAAKPDIHERIQDKRFLEDLFHRVGQLQIHVPPLRERTEDIELLVHSVQDEFNAKQMETA
;
A
#
# COMPACT_ATOMS: atom_id res chain seq x y z
N LYS A 1 -15.03 15.34 2.11
CA LYS A 1 -15.69 15.13 3.42
C LYS A 1 -15.01 16.06 4.44
N LYS A 2 -15.76 16.67 5.37
CA LYS A 2 -15.18 17.48 6.46
C LYS A 2 -15.16 16.68 7.75
N PHE A 3 -14.14 16.86 8.59
CA PHE A 3 -14.06 16.21 9.90
C PHE A 3 -13.55 17.20 10.95
N ARG A 4 -13.81 16.89 12.21
CA ARG A 4 -13.29 17.62 13.37
C ARG A 4 -12.33 16.71 14.12
N ARG A 5 -11.27 17.27 14.69
CA ARG A 5 -10.40 16.54 15.60
C ARG A 5 -11.19 16.13 16.85
N VAL A 6 -10.98 14.91 17.33
CA VAL A 6 -11.61 14.45 18.58
C VAL A 6 -11.13 15.32 19.73
N GLY A 7 -12.06 15.89 20.51
CA GLY A 7 -11.76 16.80 21.63
C GLY A 7 -11.57 18.28 21.26
N ASP A 8 -11.73 18.66 20.00
CA ASP A 8 -11.66 20.07 19.59
C ASP A 8 -12.98 20.81 19.90
N ASN A 9 -12.93 21.72 20.87
CA ASN A 9 -14.06 22.54 21.30
C ASN A 9 -14.24 23.82 20.47
N SER A 10 -13.32 24.14 19.54
CA SER A 10 -13.39 25.35 18.72
C SER A 10 -14.46 25.28 17.61
N GLY A 11 -14.99 24.07 17.36
CA GLY A 11 -15.97 23.82 16.29
C GLY A 11 -15.37 23.82 14.88
N ARG A 12 -14.05 24.01 14.73
CA ARG A 12 -13.39 24.10 13.43
C ARG A 12 -13.49 22.78 12.65
N GLU A 13 -14.08 22.85 11.47
CA GLU A 13 -14.12 21.74 10.52
C GLU A 13 -12.97 21.81 9.53
N ILE A 14 -12.34 20.67 9.26
CA ILE A 14 -11.23 20.54 8.31
C ILE A 14 -11.75 19.75 7.11
N SER A 15 -11.61 20.34 5.91
CA SER A 15 -11.83 19.59 4.67
C SER A 15 -10.59 18.76 4.37
N ILE A 16 -10.80 17.49 4.00
CA ILE A 16 -9.74 16.62 3.52
C ILE A 16 -10.15 15.99 2.19
N GLU A 17 -9.20 15.99 1.27
CA GLU A 17 -9.24 15.33 -0.01
C GLU A 17 -7.97 14.49 -0.12
N PHE A 18 -8.13 13.17 -0.29
CA PHE A 18 -7.02 12.23 -0.39
C PHE A 18 -7.45 11.00 -1.17
N LYS A 19 -6.45 10.29 -1.70
CA LYS A 19 -6.59 8.94 -2.25
C LYS A 19 -5.89 7.98 -1.31
N LEU A 20 -6.58 6.94 -0.86
CA LEU A 20 -5.99 5.90 -0.03
C LEU A 20 -5.50 4.75 -0.91
N ILE A 21 -4.23 4.40 -0.79
CA ILE A 21 -3.65 3.18 -1.34
C ILE A 21 -3.02 2.45 -0.16
N ALA A 22 -3.42 1.20 0.04
CA ALA A 22 -2.92 0.34 1.11
C ALA A 22 -2.42 -0.97 0.51
N ALA A 23 -1.37 -1.54 1.11
CA ALA A 23 -0.82 -2.83 0.74
C ALA A 23 -0.64 -3.67 2.00
N ALA A 24 -0.98 -4.95 1.91
CA ALA A 24 -0.79 -5.90 2.99
C ALA A 24 -0.19 -7.20 2.42
N LYS A 25 0.86 -7.69 3.07
CA LYS A 25 1.45 -9.00 2.80
C LYS A 25 0.68 -10.17 3.41
N PRO A 26 0.26 -10.14 4.70
CA PRO A 26 -0.49 -11.26 5.29
C PRO A 26 -1.90 -11.33 4.70
N ASP A 27 -2.49 -12.52 4.72
CA ASP A 27 -3.90 -12.69 4.39
C ASP A 27 -4.75 -11.88 5.37
N ILE A 28 -5.43 -10.86 4.85
CA ILE A 28 -6.23 -9.95 5.67
C ILE A 28 -7.46 -10.67 6.23
N HIS A 29 -8.02 -11.66 5.53
CA HIS A 29 -9.16 -12.41 6.02
C HIS A 29 -8.80 -13.22 7.27
N GLU A 30 -7.63 -13.87 7.28
CA GLU A 30 -7.11 -14.56 8.47
C GLU A 30 -6.92 -13.58 9.64
N ARG A 31 -6.37 -12.38 9.36
CA ARG A 31 -6.15 -11.35 10.39
C ARG A 31 -7.45 -10.78 10.97
N ILE A 32 -8.52 -10.74 10.18
CA ILE A 32 -9.86 -10.36 10.67
C ILE A 32 -10.39 -11.44 11.62
N GLN A 33 -10.26 -12.72 11.25
CA GLN A 33 -10.67 -13.85 12.10
C GLN A 33 -9.94 -13.85 13.45
N ASP A 34 -8.65 -13.56 13.44
CA ASP A 34 -7.81 -13.44 14.64
C ASP A 34 -8.07 -12.15 15.46
N LYS A 35 -9.03 -11.30 15.06
CA LYS A 35 -9.31 -9.98 15.64
C LYS A 35 -8.09 -9.04 15.67
N ARG A 36 -7.12 -9.28 14.78
CA ARG A 36 -5.93 -8.45 14.60
C ARG A 36 -6.12 -7.37 13.53
N PHE A 37 -7.21 -7.45 12.77
CA PHE A 37 -7.57 -6.45 11.78
C PHE A 37 -9.05 -6.07 11.93
N LEU A 38 -9.33 -4.78 11.79
CA LEU A 38 -10.68 -4.25 11.94
C LEU A 38 -11.49 -4.52 10.67
N GLU A 39 -12.54 -5.32 10.79
CA GLU A 39 -13.38 -5.73 9.66
C GLU A 39 -14.00 -4.53 8.92
N ASP A 40 -14.53 -3.54 9.65
CA ASP A 40 -15.12 -2.33 9.05
C ASP A 40 -14.11 -1.53 8.22
N LEU A 41 -12.84 -1.51 8.62
CA LEU A 41 -11.79 -0.87 7.84
C LEU A 41 -11.58 -1.60 6.51
N PHE A 42 -11.53 -2.94 6.55
CA PHE A 42 -11.37 -3.76 5.35
C PHE A 42 -12.50 -3.54 4.35
N HIS A 43 -13.76 -3.55 4.81
CA HIS A 43 -14.92 -3.29 3.94
C HIS A 43 -14.93 -1.90 3.32
N ARG A 44 -14.33 -0.88 3.98
CA ARG A 44 -14.25 0.49 3.46
C ARG A 44 -13.11 0.71 2.47
N VAL A 45 -11.95 0.09 2.71
CA VAL A 45 -10.72 0.37 1.94
C VAL A 45 -10.42 -0.69 0.90
N GLY A 46 -10.91 -1.92 1.10
CA GLY A 46 -10.67 -3.08 0.24
C GLY A 46 -11.65 -3.23 -0.92
N GLN A 47 -12.34 -2.16 -1.32
CA GLN A 47 -13.37 -2.23 -2.37
C GLN A 47 -12.77 -2.58 -3.75
N LEU A 48 -11.53 -2.15 -4.01
CA LEU A 48 -10.74 -2.57 -5.17
C LEU A 48 -9.47 -3.25 -4.66
N GLN A 49 -9.34 -4.55 -4.95
CA GLN A 49 -8.16 -5.33 -4.58
C GLN A 49 -7.34 -5.64 -5.82
N ILE A 50 -6.04 -5.37 -5.74
CA ILE A 50 -5.07 -5.77 -6.75
C ILE A 50 -4.24 -6.88 -6.15
N HIS A 51 -4.43 -8.10 -6.66
CA HIS A 51 -3.58 -9.22 -6.32
C HIS A 51 -2.29 -9.16 -7.16
N VAL A 52 -1.16 -9.12 -6.47
CA VAL A 52 0.17 -9.09 -7.09
C VAL A 52 0.74 -10.50 -6.98
N PRO A 53 0.67 -11.34 -8.04
CA PRO A 53 1.21 -12.70 -7.97
C PRO A 53 2.71 -12.70 -7.66
N PRO A 54 3.24 -13.72 -6.97
CA PRO A 54 4.66 -13.85 -6.73
C PRO A 54 5.43 -14.05 -8.04
N LEU A 55 6.73 -13.71 -8.06
CA LEU A 55 7.53 -13.75 -9.30
C LEU A 55 7.61 -15.15 -9.93
N ARG A 56 7.49 -16.21 -9.13
CA ARG A 56 7.43 -17.61 -9.59
C ARG A 56 6.21 -17.92 -10.49
N GLU A 57 5.15 -17.11 -10.42
CA GLU A 57 3.93 -17.24 -11.25
C GLU A 57 3.95 -16.29 -12.46
N ARG A 58 5.02 -15.50 -12.64
CA ARG A 58 5.21 -14.53 -13.73
C ARG A 58 6.68 -14.46 -14.13
N THR A 59 7.22 -15.61 -14.51
CA THR A 59 8.65 -15.77 -14.81
C THR A 59 9.11 -14.98 -16.02
N GLU A 60 8.19 -14.57 -16.89
CA GLU A 60 8.44 -13.74 -18.06
C GLU A 60 8.95 -12.35 -17.68
N ASP A 61 8.58 -11.84 -16.50
CA ASP A 61 9.01 -10.53 -16.00
C ASP A 61 10.50 -10.55 -15.55
N ILE A 62 11.12 -11.73 -15.37
CA ILE A 62 12.45 -11.85 -14.76
C ILE A 62 13.52 -11.11 -15.57
N GLU A 63 13.55 -11.30 -16.89
CA GLU A 63 14.58 -10.69 -17.74
C GLU A 63 14.50 -9.16 -17.69
N LEU A 64 13.29 -8.60 -17.83
CA LEU A 64 13.07 -7.16 -17.76
C LEU A 64 13.46 -6.59 -16.38
N LEU A 65 13.10 -7.29 -15.30
CA LEU A 65 13.43 -6.86 -13.94
C LEU A 65 14.93 -6.90 -13.68
N VAL A 66 15.64 -7.92 -14.17
CA VAL A 66 17.10 -8.02 -14.03
C VAL A 66 17.79 -6.84 -14.72
N HIS A 67 17.42 -6.55 -15.96
CA HIS A 67 17.98 -5.39 -16.68
C HIS A 67 17.69 -4.08 -15.97
N SER A 68 16.43 -3.86 -15.56
CA SER A 68 16.04 -2.65 -14.83
C SER A 68 16.81 -2.47 -13.52
N VAL A 69 17.01 -3.55 -12.76
CA VAL A 69 17.74 -3.50 -11.48
C VAL A 69 19.24 -3.29 -11.71
N GLN A 70 19.82 -3.92 -12.74
CA GLN A 70 21.21 -3.74 -13.11
C GLN A 70 21.51 -2.29 -13.50
N ASP A 71 20.64 -1.68 -14.31
CA ASP A 71 20.77 -0.28 -14.72
C ASP A 71 20.68 0.67 -13.52
N GLU A 72 19.72 0.45 -12.62
CA GLU A 72 19.58 1.26 -11.38
C GLU A 72 20.83 1.12 -10.49
N PHE A 73 21.36 -0.09 -10.35
CA PHE A 73 22.55 -0.36 -9.54
C PHE A 73 23.79 0.34 -10.10
N ASN A 74 24.01 0.25 -11.41
CA ASN A 74 25.14 0.89 -12.09
C ASN A 74 25.08 2.41 -11.95
N ALA A 75 23.89 3.02 -12.11
CA ALA A 75 23.69 4.45 -11.95
C ALA A 75 24.08 4.94 -10.55
N LYS A 76 23.71 4.20 -9.49
CA LYS A 76 24.08 4.54 -8.10
C LYS A 76 25.59 4.45 -7.84
N GLN A 77 26.31 3.51 -8.47
CA GLN A 77 27.76 3.40 -8.31
C GLN A 77 28.49 4.59 -8.94
N MET A 78 28.00 5.11 -10.07
CA MET A 78 28.59 6.27 -10.74
C MET A 78 28.36 7.59 -9.97
N GLU A 79 27.32 7.68 -9.13
CA GLU A 79 27.05 8.86 -8.30
C GLU A 79 27.89 8.88 -7.00
N THR A 80 28.48 7.73 -6.63
CA THR A 80 29.29 7.56 -5.40
C THR A 80 30.80 7.60 -5.68
N ALA A 81 31.22 7.62 -6.96
CA ALA A 81 32.61 7.66 -7.41
C ALA A 81 33.02 9.05 -7.87
#